data_AF-A0A954YYG6-F1
#
_entry.id   AF-A0A954YYG6-F1
#
_cell.length_a   1.000
_cell.length_b   1.000
_cell.length_c   1.000
_cell.angle_alpha   90.00
_cell.angle_beta   90.00
_cell.angle_gamma   90.00
#
_symmetry.space_group_name_H-M   'P 1'
#
loop_
_entity.id
_entity.type
_entity.pdbx_description
1 polymer ?
#
loop_
_entity_poly.entity_id
_entity_poly.type
_entity_poly.pdbx_seq_one_letter_code
_entity_poly.pdbx_strand_id
1 'polypeptide(L)'
;DDCDDTNAAVNPDATEVVDGIDNDCDGVIDPTGEPAPTPDEDGVDAATEDGAPNGGDGNNDGVKDSEQANVASLPNGDGNYLTIVSPAGTTLANVAAGDNPSPGDAPEGVKFPMGFLSFEVLGLQPGGSVDVTIIAALPAGATIDTYWRYGPEPGDTTPHWYEFLFDGATGATLNGAEITLRLTDGQRGDDDLSANGRIVDPGAPATTSSVVTPQPTPDCGTGLCASGTATFAPFLLAAMFIARRRTRRGGRSMRRFIG
;
A
#
# COMPACT_ATOMS: atom_id res chain seq x y z
N ASP A 1 14.95 42.44 -18.61
CA ASP A 1 15.36 42.59 -20.02
C ASP A 1 14.85 41.39 -20.78
N ASP A 2 14.45 41.57 -22.03
CA ASP A 2 14.08 40.45 -22.90
C ASP A 2 15.33 39.57 -23.10
N CYS A 3 15.18 38.27 -22.87
CA CYS A 3 16.26 37.30 -22.92
C CYS A 3 16.42 36.66 -24.32
N ASP A 4 15.42 36.77 -25.21
CA ASP A 4 15.50 36.36 -26.61
C ASP A 4 14.69 37.29 -27.55
N ASP A 5 15.35 38.37 -27.98
CA ASP A 5 14.83 39.35 -28.95
C ASP A 5 14.41 38.75 -30.32
N THR A 6 14.74 37.49 -30.60
CA THR A 6 14.38 36.82 -31.86
C THR A 6 13.08 36.01 -31.76
N ASN A 7 12.56 35.81 -30.55
CA ASN A 7 11.38 35.01 -30.27
C ASN A 7 10.35 35.78 -29.46
N ALA A 8 9.29 36.26 -30.12
CA ALA A 8 8.22 37.00 -29.45
C ALA A 8 7.45 36.21 -28.37
N ALA A 9 7.64 34.89 -28.28
CA ALA A 9 7.08 34.06 -27.22
C ALA A 9 7.95 34.01 -25.95
N VAL A 10 9.18 34.54 -25.98
CA VAL A 10 10.12 34.58 -24.85
C VAL A 10 10.31 36.05 -24.46
N ASN A 11 9.77 36.48 -23.32
CA ASN A 11 9.86 37.86 -22.82
C ASN A 11 9.36 37.95 -21.36
N PRO A 12 9.67 39.04 -20.62
CA PRO A 12 9.30 39.23 -19.21
C PRO A 12 7.81 39.08 -18.82
N ASP A 13 6.91 39.21 -19.79
CA ASP A 13 5.46 39.11 -19.57
C ASP A 13 4.88 37.80 -20.15
N ALA A 14 5.73 36.90 -20.67
CA ALA A 14 5.31 35.61 -21.19
C ALA A 14 4.82 34.70 -20.05
N THR A 15 4.05 33.68 -20.42
CA THR A 15 3.70 32.60 -19.49
C THR A 15 4.72 31.48 -19.69
N GLU A 16 5.26 30.97 -18.58
CA GLU A 16 6.13 29.80 -18.57
C GLU A 16 5.46 28.57 -19.23
N VAL A 17 6.23 27.87 -20.05
CA VAL A 17 5.86 26.63 -20.74
C VAL A 17 6.98 25.62 -20.53
N VAL A 18 6.65 24.38 -20.18
CA VAL A 18 7.64 23.32 -19.93
C VAL A 18 8.26 22.84 -21.25
N ASP A 19 9.22 23.60 -21.75
CA ASP A 19 9.96 23.33 -22.98
C ASP A 19 11.49 23.46 -22.80
N GLY A 20 11.96 23.68 -21.57
CA GLY A 20 13.37 23.82 -21.23
C GLY A 20 13.95 25.20 -21.58
N ILE A 21 13.10 26.17 -21.87
CA ILE A 21 13.45 27.58 -22.14
C ILE A 21 12.84 28.43 -21.02
N ASP A 22 13.60 29.39 -20.51
CA ASP A 22 13.10 30.46 -19.65
C ASP A 22 12.23 31.40 -20.52
N ASN A 23 10.91 31.16 -20.55
CA ASN A 23 10.01 31.89 -21.44
C ASN A 23 9.69 33.28 -20.88
N ASP A 24 9.64 33.44 -19.56
CA ASP A 24 9.31 34.68 -18.87
C ASP A 24 10.54 35.49 -18.44
N CYS A 25 11.74 35.06 -18.81
CA CYS A 25 13.01 35.75 -18.59
C CYS A 25 13.26 36.17 -17.13
N ASP A 26 12.71 35.45 -16.15
CA ASP A 26 12.90 35.73 -14.72
C ASP A 26 14.22 35.14 -14.17
N GLY A 27 14.91 34.35 -14.99
CA GLY A 27 16.17 33.69 -14.67
C GLY A 27 16.00 32.28 -14.09
N VAL A 28 14.77 31.75 -14.06
CA VAL A 28 14.44 30.39 -13.68
C VAL A 28 13.85 29.67 -14.89
N ILE A 29 14.47 28.55 -15.28
CA ILE A 29 13.90 27.69 -16.31
C ILE A 29 12.81 26.83 -15.66
N ASP A 30 11.60 26.87 -16.19
CA ASP A 30 10.45 26.04 -15.80
C ASP A 30 10.12 26.07 -14.28
N PRO A 31 9.85 27.25 -13.66
CA PRO A 31 9.64 27.38 -12.21
C PRO A 31 8.31 26.79 -11.71
N THR A 32 7.30 26.66 -12.56
CA THR A 32 5.99 26.11 -12.18
C THR A 32 5.35 25.29 -13.31
N GLY A 33 5.32 23.96 -13.18
CA GLY A 33 4.20 23.19 -13.73
C GLY A 33 4.49 22.00 -14.63
N GLU A 34 5.39 21.12 -14.21
CA GLU A 34 5.15 19.67 -14.19
C GLU A 34 5.71 19.21 -12.81
N PRO A 35 5.22 18.14 -12.16
CA PRO A 35 6.11 17.42 -11.25
C PRO A 35 7.42 17.22 -12.01
N ALA A 36 8.59 17.32 -11.36
CA ALA A 36 9.81 16.83 -12.00
C ALA A 36 9.45 15.51 -12.72
N PRO A 37 9.89 15.26 -13.97
CA PRO A 37 9.76 13.91 -14.51
C PRO A 37 10.16 13.00 -13.37
N THR A 38 9.25 12.12 -12.90
CA THR A 38 9.51 11.41 -11.66
C THR A 38 10.89 10.80 -11.87
N PRO A 39 11.89 11.09 -11.02
CA PRO A 39 13.28 10.75 -11.33
C PRO A 39 13.48 9.28 -11.76
N ASP A 40 12.51 8.44 -11.44
CA ASP A 40 12.38 7.02 -11.70
C ASP A 40 11.46 6.60 -12.87
N GLU A 41 10.57 7.47 -13.38
CA GLU A 41 9.57 7.18 -14.42
C GLU A 41 8.71 5.92 -14.16
N ASP A 42 8.39 5.64 -12.90
CA ASP A 42 7.75 4.38 -12.49
C ASP A 42 6.21 4.34 -12.72
N GLY A 43 5.61 5.49 -13.04
CA GLY A 43 4.16 5.65 -13.29
C GLY A 43 3.38 6.32 -12.16
N VAL A 44 4.00 6.64 -11.02
CA VAL A 44 3.39 7.40 -9.92
C VAL A 44 4.00 8.79 -9.88
N ASP A 45 3.19 9.84 -9.75
CA ASP A 45 3.72 11.20 -9.64
C ASP A 45 4.40 11.44 -8.27
N ALA A 46 5.49 12.22 -8.25
CA ALA A 46 6.27 12.45 -7.04
C ALA A 46 5.48 13.09 -5.89
N ALA A 47 4.40 13.84 -6.17
CA ALA A 47 3.57 14.44 -5.13
C ALA A 47 2.69 13.39 -4.44
N THR A 48 2.22 12.39 -5.18
CA THR A 48 1.56 11.20 -4.65
C THR A 48 2.54 10.43 -3.77
N GLU A 49 3.74 10.13 -4.25
CA GLU A 49 4.73 9.37 -3.49
C GLU A 49 5.23 10.11 -2.24
N ASP A 50 5.46 11.43 -2.33
CA ASP A 50 5.83 12.26 -1.19
C ASP A 50 4.75 12.30 -0.09
N GLY A 51 3.52 11.89 -0.41
CA GLY A 51 2.43 11.72 0.53
C GLY A 51 2.50 10.43 1.37
N ALA A 52 3.41 9.52 1.04
CA ALA A 52 3.60 8.25 1.75
C ALA A 52 4.12 8.46 3.19
N PRO A 53 4.02 7.43 4.05
CA PRO A 53 4.60 7.46 5.38
C PRO A 53 6.07 7.91 5.43
N ASN A 54 6.50 8.38 6.60
CA ASN A 54 7.86 8.88 6.85
C ASN A 54 8.29 10.06 5.95
N GLY A 55 7.35 10.77 5.34
CA GLY A 55 7.63 11.93 4.50
C GLY A 55 8.02 11.57 3.08
N GLY A 56 7.37 10.54 2.52
CA GLY A 56 7.66 10.00 1.20
C GLY A 56 8.71 8.89 1.18
N ASP A 57 9.08 8.33 2.32
CA ASP A 57 10.07 7.25 2.46
C ASP A 57 9.34 6.02 3.04
N GLY A 58 8.54 5.37 2.20
CA GLY A 58 7.63 4.30 2.60
C GLY A 58 8.37 3.05 3.08
N ASN A 59 9.58 2.81 2.56
CA ASN A 59 10.43 1.70 2.99
C ASN A 59 11.36 2.06 4.18
N ASN A 60 11.42 3.34 4.55
CA ASN A 60 12.17 3.91 5.67
C ASN A 60 13.69 3.62 5.58
N ASP A 61 14.27 3.74 4.38
CA ASP A 61 15.70 3.59 4.12
C ASP A 61 16.49 4.91 4.15
N GLY A 62 15.78 6.04 4.27
CA GLY A 62 16.33 7.39 4.35
C GLY A 62 16.38 8.14 3.02
N VAL A 63 15.92 7.53 1.92
CA VAL A 63 15.72 8.15 0.61
C VAL A 63 14.21 8.20 0.34
N LYS A 64 13.76 9.25 -0.33
CA LYS A 64 12.35 9.30 -0.75
C LYS A 64 12.11 8.29 -1.86
N ASP A 65 10.94 7.66 -1.84
CA ASP A 65 10.52 6.70 -2.84
C ASP A 65 10.57 7.33 -4.25
N SER A 66 10.14 8.60 -4.37
CA SER A 66 10.21 9.41 -5.61
C SER A 66 11.61 9.75 -6.13
N GLU A 67 12.65 9.33 -5.42
CA GLU A 67 14.04 9.46 -5.85
C GLU A 67 14.66 8.09 -6.18
N GLN A 68 13.87 7.01 -6.17
CA GLN A 68 14.34 5.63 -6.25
C GLN A 68 13.63 4.85 -7.37
N ALA A 69 14.35 4.61 -8.48
CA ALA A 69 13.86 3.82 -9.61
C ALA A 69 13.30 2.43 -9.28
N ASN A 70 13.64 1.86 -8.14
CA ASN A 70 13.22 0.53 -7.71
C ASN A 70 12.19 0.55 -6.58
N VAL A 71 11.67 1.71 -6.18
CA VAL A 71 10.71 1.89 -5.09
C VAL A 71 9.58 2.78 -5.56
N ALA A 72 8.34 2.43 -5.22
CA ALA A 72 7.15 3.17 -5.64
C ALA A 72 6.13 3.24 -4.51
N SER A 73 5.54 4.40 -4.24
CA SER A 73 4.52 4.57 -3.19
C SER A 73 3.22 5.19 -3.67
N LEU A 74 2.11 4.48 -3.50
CA LEU A 74 0.80 4.95 -3.97
C LEU A 74 -0.35 4.61 -3.00
N PRO A 75 -1.43 5.41 -2.97
CA PRO A 75 -2.63 5.09 -2.21
C PRO A 75 -3.35 3.87 -2.82
N ASN A 76 -3.86 3.03 -1.94
CA ASN A 76 -4.66 1.85 -2.26
C ASN A 76 -6.17 2.16 -2.24
N GLY A 77 -7.01 1.13 -2.46
CA GLY A 77 -8.48 1.29 -2.50
C GLY A 77 -9.12 1.85 -1.22
N ASP A 78 -8.45 1.75 -0.07
CA ASP A 78 -8.90 2.31 1.22
C ASP A 78 -8.28 3.70 1.51
N GLY A 79 -7.46 4.24 0.60
CA GLY A 79 -6.74 5.50 0.75
C GLY A 79 -5.49 5.42 1.64
N ASN A 80 -5.10 4.22 2.09
CA ASN A 80 -3.83 4.01 2.78
C ASN A 80 -2.72 3.75 1.75
N TYR A 81 -1.47 4.07 2.08
CA TYR A 81 -0.36 3.82 1.16
C TYR A 81 0.08 2.36 1.10
N LEU A 82 0.49 1.98 -0.10
CA LEU A 82 1.31 0.82 -0.42
C LEU A 82 2.67 1.32 -0.88
N THR A 83 3.74 0.67 -0.43
CA THR A 83 5.09 0.88 -0.95
C THR A 83 5.59 -0.41 -1.57
N ILE A 84 5.97 -0.36 -2.84
CA ILE A 84 6.52 -1.48 -3.60
C ILE A 84 8.02 -1.29 -3.65
N VAL A 85 8.78 -2.33 -3.30
CA VAL A 85 10.23 -2.30 -3.27
C VAL A 85 10.76 -3.46 -4.10
N SER A 86 11.44 -3.16 -5.18
CA SER A 86 12.24 -4.13 -5.94
C SER A 86 13.73 -3.98 -5.59
N PRO A 87 14.58 -5.00 -5.80
CA PRO A 87 15.99 -4.93 -5.42
C PRO A 87 16.77 -3.85 -6.19
N ALA A 88 17.80 -3.28 -5.57
CA ALA A 88 18.66 -2.30 -6.25
C ALA A 88 19.24 -2.87 -7.57
N GLY A 89 19.14 -2.08 -8.64
CA GLY A 89 19.54 -2.46 -10.00
C GLY A 89 18.39 -2.92 -10.89
N THR A 90 17.18 -3.08 -10.36
CA THR A 90 15.94 -3.13 -11.16
C THR A 90 15.30 -1.75 -11.25
N THR A 91 14.28 -1.64 -12.11
CA THR A 91 13.44 -0.45 -12.23
C THR A 91 11.98 -0.87 -12.16
N LEU A 92 11.15 -0.13 -11.41
CA LEU A 92 9.71 -0.25 -11.43
C LEU A 92 9.13 0.60 -12.56
N ALA A 93 8.06 0.14 -13.19
CA ALA A 93 7.35 0.89 -14.23
C ALA A 93 5.86 0.55 -14.21
N ASN A 94 5.05 1.46 -14.76
CA ASN A 94 3.59 1.34 -14.85
C ASN A 94 2.92 0.91 -13.53
N VAL A 95 3.43 1.45 -12.42
CA VAL A 95 2.89 1.23 -11.08
C VAL A 95 1.52 1.92 -10.99
N ALA A 96 0.48 1.17 -10.67
CA ALA A 96 -0.87 1.70 -10.52
C ALA A 96 -1.71 0.86 -9.56
N ALA A 97 -2.64 1.55 -8.88
CA ALA A 97 -3.72 0.91 -8.15
C ALA A 97 -4.97 0.85 -9.04
N GLY A 98 -5.78 -0.19 -8.88
CA GLY A 98 -6.97 -0.41 -9.69
C GLY A 98 -8.06 -1.18 -8.97
N ASP A 99 -9.21 -1.23 -9.62
CA ASP A 99 -10.34 -2.04 -9.19
C ASP A 99 -10.11 -3.53 -9.50
N ASN A 100 -10.94 -4.39 -8.91
CA ASN A 100 -10.98 -5.80 -9.28
C ASN A 100 -11.24 -5.96 -10.78
N PRO A 101 -10.34 -6.61 -11.56
CA PRO A 101 -10.46 -6.74 -13.00
C PRO A 101 -11.60 -7.66 -13.45
N SER A 102 -12.04 -8.59 -12.59
CA SER A 102 -13.13 -9.53 -12.87
C SER A 102 -14.05 -9.72 -11.66
N PRO A 103 -14.87 -8.72 -11.31
CA PRO A 103 -15.68 -8.76 -10.09
C PRO A 103 -16.84 -9.77 -10.15
N GLY A 104 -17.27 -10.17 -11.34
CA GLY A 104 -18.43 -11.05 -11.54
C GLY A 104 -18.18 -12.52 -11.18
N ASP A 105 -16.92 -12.95 -11.16
CA ASP A 105 -16.49 -14.33 -10.89
C ASP A 105 -15.36 -14.40 -9.85
N ALA A 106 -15.19 -13.33 -9.07
CA ALA A 106 -14.21 -13.28 -8.00
C ALA A 106 -14.40 -14.44 -7.00
N PRO A 107 -13.31 -15.01 -6.45
CA PRO A 107 -13.38 -16.16 -5.56
C PRO A 107 -14.30 -15.94 -4.35
N GLU A 108 -15.18 -16.89 -4.08
CA GLU A 108 -16.14 -16.80 -2.97
C GLU A 108 -15.41 -16.73 -1.62
N GLY A 109 -15.85 -15.82 -0.75
CA GLY A 109 -15.27 -15.65 0.58
C GLY A 109 -13.96 -14.86 0.62
N VAL A 110 -13.43 -14.43 -0.53
CA VAL A 110 -12.23 -13.59 -0.61
C VAL A 110 -12.61 -12.12 -0.73
N LYS A 111 -11.88 -11.25 -0.03
CA LYS A 111 -12.07 -9.79 -0.08
C LYS A 111 -10.74 -9.10 -0.41
N PHE A 112 -10.82 -8.06 -1.22
CA PHE A 112 -9.69 -7.24 -1.69
C PHE A 112 -9.76 -5.83 -1.08
N PRO A 113 -9.54 -5.66 0.24
CA PRO A 113 -9.71 -4.35 0.89
C PRO A 113 -8.80 -3.28 0.30
N MET A 114 -7.59 -3.68 -0.11
CA MET A 114 -6.59 -2.75 -0.66
C MET A 114 -6.79 -2.48 -2.15
N GLY A 115 -7.77 -3.12 -2.81
CA GLY A 115 -7.88 -3.10 -4.26
C GLY A 115 -6.80 -3.94 -4.95
N PHE A 116 -6.65 -3.73 -6.26
CA PHE A 116 -5.63 -4.37 -7.10
C PHE A 116 -4.46 -3.42 -7.30
N LEU A 117 -3.30 -4.02 -7.48
CA LEU A 117 -2.07 -3.36 -7.84
C LEU A 117 -1.58 -3.92 -9.17
N SER A 118 -1.05 -3.06 -10.03
CA SER A 118 -0.28 -3.44 -11.21
C SER A 118 1.08 -2.77 -11.17
N PHE A 119 2.14 -3.48 -11.53
CA PHE A 119 3.46 -2.91 -11.74
C PHE A 119 4.27 -3.77 -12.71
N GLU A 120 5.40 -3.23 -13.15
CA GLU A 120 6.41 -3.94 -13.92
C GLU A 120 7.75 -3.91 -13.20
N VAL A 121 8.55 -4.96 -13.39
CA VAL A 121 9.94 -4.97 -12.94
C VAL A 121 10.83 -5.14 -14.15
N LEU A 122 11.68 -4.14 -14.42
CA LEU A 122 12.62 -4.10 -15.53
C LEU A 122 14.06 -4.39 -15.06
N GLY A 123 14.93 -4.73 -16.02
CA GLY A 123 16.36 -4.92 -15.76
C GLY A 123 16.75 -6.33 -15.35
N LEU A 124 15.85 -7.31 -15.50
CA LEU A 124 16.16 -8.71 -15.24
C LEU A 124 16.90 -9.35 -16.41
N GLN A 125 17.65 -10.42 -16.12
CA GLN A 125 18.04 -11.35 -17.17
C GLN A 125 16.81 -12.13 -17.63
N PRO A 126 16.66 -12.44 -18.93
CA PRO A 126 15.59 -13.32 -19.41
C PRO A 126 15.53 -14.64 -18.62
N GLY A 127 14.39 -14.93 -17.98
CA GLY A 127 14.19 -16.08 -17.10
C GLY A 127 14.66 -15.88 -15.66
N GLY A 128 15.09 -14.67 -15.29
CA GLY A 128 15.60 -14.34 -13.97
C GLY A 128 14.50 -14.22 -12.92
N SER A 129 14.86 -14.47 -11.66
CA SER A 129 13.95 -14.31 -10.52
C SER A 129 14.23 -13.05 -9.73
N VAL A 130 13.19 -12.46 -9.14
CA VAL A 130 13.26 -11.27 -8.29
C VAL A 130 12.34 -11.45 -7.08
N ASP A 131 12.72 -10.87 -5.94
CA ASP A 131 11.86 -10.72 -4.77
C ASP A 131 11.40 -9.26 -4.70
N VAL A 132 10.10 -9.03 -4.87
CA VAL A 132 9.47 -7.70 -4.68
C VAL A 132 8.78 -7.67 -3.33
N THR A 133 9.00 -6.63 -2.54
CA THR A 133 8.34 -6.46 -1.25
C THR A 133 7.28 -5.38 -1.34
N ILE A 134 6.06 -5.69 -0.91
CA ILE A 134 4.97 -4.74 -0.75
C ILE A 134 4.82 -4.48 0.75
N ILE A 135 4.96 -3.21 1.14
CA ILE A 135 4.78 -2.72 2.50
C ILE A 135 3.42 -2.02 2.56
N ALA A 136 2.53 -2.54 3.37
CA ALA A 136 1.18 -2.03 3.52
C ALA A 136 1.03 -1.17 4.78
N ALA A 137 0.59 0.08 4.62
CA ALA A 137 0.14 0.89 5.75
C ALA A 137 -1.22 0.39 6.27
N LEU A 138 -1.23 -0.72 7.01
CA LEU A 138 -2.45 -1.34 7.50
C LEU A 138 -3.01 -0.62 8.74
N PRO A 139 -4.34 -0.38 8.80
CA PRO A 139 -5.01 0.02 10.04
C PRO A 139 -4.77 -1.00 11.16
N ALA A 140 -4.75 -0.55 12.41
CA ALA A 140 -4.54 -1.42 13.56
C ALA A 140 -5.58 -2.56 13.60
N GLY A 141 -5.09 -3.81 13.56
CA GLY A 141 -5.93 -5.01 13.58
C GLY A 141 -6.42 -5.48 12.20
N ALA A 142 -6.10 -4.77 11.11
CA ALA A 142 -6.25 -5.30 9.77
C ALA A 142 -5.22 -6.40 9.51
N THR A 143 -5.61 -7.40 8.73
CA THR A 143 -4.76 -8.53 8.35
C THR A 143 -4.87 -8.73 6.85
N ILE A 144 -3.81 -9.23 6.23
CA ILE A 144 -3.83 -9.86 4.91
C ILE A 144 -3.34 -11.29 5.14
N ASP A 145 -4.08 -12.28 4.62
CA ASP A 145 -3.78 -13.71 4.82
C ASP A 145 -3.63 -14.48 3.51
N THR A 146 -3.90 -13.85 2.37
CA THR A 146 -3.75 -14.43 1.05
C THR A 146 -3.39 -13.36 0.01
N TYR A 147 -2.95 -13.80 -1.16
CA TYR A 147 -2.67 -12.95 -2.32
C TYR A 147 -3.23 -13.62 -3.56
N TRP A 148 -3.96 -12.88 -4.39
CA TRP A 148 -4.61 -13.43 -5.58
C TRP A 148 -4.23 -12.65 -6.82
N ARG A 149 -4.34 -13.34 -7.95
CA ARG A 149 -4.17 -12.76 -9.27
C ARG A 149 -5.35 -13.12 -10.16
N TYR A 150 -5.56 -12.27 -11.16
CA TYR A 150 -6.41 -12.56 -12.30
C TYR A 150 -5.58 -12.37 -13.56
N GLY A 151 -5.20 -13.48 -14.19
CA GLY A 151 -4.26 -13.48 -15.29
C GLY A 151 -4.01 -14.90 -15.81
N PRO A 152 -3.09 -15.07 -16.75
CA PRO A 152 -2.72 -16.38 -17.25
C PRO A 152 -1.76 -17.11 -16.30
N GLU A 153 -1.66 -18.43 -16.45
CA GLU A 153 -0.65 -19.28 -15.81
C GLU A 153 0.05 -20.17 -16.87
N PRO A 154 1.26 -20.66 -16.61
CA PRO A 154 1.90 -21.66 -17.48
C PRO A 154 0.98 -22.86 -17.72
N GLY A 155 0.54 -23.03 -18.98
CA GLY A 155 -0.36 -24.12 -19.40
C GLY A 155 -1.84 -23.73 -19.55
N ASP A 156 -2.27 -22.59 -18.99
CA ASP A 156 -3.56 -21.97 -19.26
C ASP A 156 -3.40 -20.46 -19.45
N THR A 157 -3.33 -20.04 -20.71
CA THR A 157 -3.11 -18.64 -21.08
C THR A 157 -4.40 -17.81 -21.10
N THR A 158 -5.54 -18.39 -20.71
CA THR A 158 -6.79 -17.64 -20.56
C THR A 158 -6.76 -16.96 -19.19
N PRO A 159 -7.04 -15.66 -19.07
CA PRO A 159 -7.12 -15.02 -17.75
C PRO A 159 -8.13 -15.72 -16.83
N HIS A 160 -7.69 -16.08 -15.64
CA HIS A 160 -8.50 -16.72 -14.62
C HIS A 160 -7.98 -16.38 -13.21
N TRP A 161 -8.80 -16.70 -12.20
CA TRP A 161 -8.45 -16.50 -10.80
C TRP A 161 -7.55 -17.61 -10.28
N TYR A 162 -6.45 -17.23 -9.63
CA TYR A 162 -5.62 -18.17 -8.88
C TYR A 162 -5.01 -17.53 -7.63
N GLU A 163 -4.88 -18.33 -6.58
CA GLU A 163 -4.23 -17.93 -5.33
C GLU A 163 -2.72 -18.01 -5.50
N PHE A 164 -2.03 -16.87 -5.38
CA PHE A 164 -0.61 -16.73 -5.64
C PHE A 164 0.22 -16.79 -4.35
N LEU A 165 0.00 -17.82 -3.52
CA LEU A 165 0.90 -18.12 -2.40
C LEU A 165 2.16 -18.84 -2.88
N PHE A 166 3.25 -18.70 -2.13
CA PHE A 166 4.55 -19.28 -2.46
C PHE A 166 4.49 -20.82 -2.55
N ASP A 167 4.79 -21.34 -3.74
CA ASP A 167 4.71 -22.78 -4.06
C ASP A 167 6.08 -23.50 -4.01
N GLY A 168 7.15 -22.77 -3.68
CA GLY A 168 8.54 -23.25 -3.73
C GLY A 168 9.34 -22.73 -4.92
N ALA A 169 8.69 -22.14 -5.93
CA ALA A 169 9.33 -21.51 -7.08
C ALA A 169 8.88 -20.04 -7.25
N THR A 170 7.57 -19.78 -7.21
CA THR A 170 6.97 -18.43 -7.35
C THR A 170 5.87 -18.24 -6.31
N GLY A 171 5.46 -17.00 -6.05
CA GLY A 171 4.33 -16.70 -5.17
C GLY A 171 4.64 -15.77 -4.02
N ALA A 172 3.60 -15.40 -3.29
CA ALA A 172 3.61 -14.49 -2.16
C ALA A 172 3.90 -15.22 -0.85
N THR A 173 4.77 -14.62 -0.04
CA THR A 173 4.95 -14.92 1.38
C THR A 173 4.47 -13.71 2.18
N LEU A 174 3.56 -13.94 3.14
CA LEU A 174 2.94 -12.87 3.92
C LEU A 174 3.48 -12.84 5.34
N ASN A 175 3.91 -11.67 5.81
CA ASN A 175 4.40 -11.42 7.16
C ASN A 175 3.73 -10.16 7.73
N GLY A 176 2.42 -10.26 7.99
CA GLY A 176 1.63 -9.13 8.49
C GLY A 176 1.43 -8.05 7.42
N ALA A 177 2.07 -6.89 7.62
CA ALA A 177 1.99 -5.76 6.70
C ALA A 177 2.99 -5.85 5.53
N GLU A 178 3.98 -6.75 5.61
CA GLU A 178 4.95 -6.98 4.54
C GLU A 178 4.58 -8.24 3.75
N ILE A 179 4.55 -8.11 2.43
CA ILE A 179 4.28 -9.20 1.49
C ILE A 179 5.46 -9.30 0.54
N THR A 180 6.14 -10.44 0.51
CA THR A 180 7.23 -10.69 -0.45
C THR A 180 6.72 -11.55 -1.60
N LEU A 181 6.79 -11.04 -2.82
CA LEU A 181 6.47 -11.74 -4.05
C LEU A 181 7.76 -12.29 -4.66
N ARG A 182 7.88 -13.63 -4.70
CA ARG A 182 8.89 -14.29 -5.55
C ARG A 182 8.34 -14.39 -6.96
N LEU A 183 8.94 -13.64 -7.87
CA LEU A 183 8.56 -13.59 -9.29
C LEU A 183 9.70 -14.17 -10.13
N THR A 184 9.37 -14.73 -11.29
CA THR A 184 10.35 -15.20 -12.28
C THR A 184 9.85 -14.89 -13.67
N ASP A 185 10.72 -14.27 -14.46
CA ASP A 185 10.43 -13.81 -15.82
C ASP A 185 10.10 -14.98 -16.74
N GLY A 186 8.93 -14.93 -17.36
CA GLY A 186 8.33 -16.00 -18.14
C GLY A 186 7.71 -17.16 -17.34
N GLN A 187 7.34 -16.96 -16.07
CA GLN A 187 6.72 -17.98 -15.22
C GLN A 187 5.40 -17.50 -14.62
N ARG A 188 4.81 -18.34 -13.77
CA ARG A 188 3.60 -18.02 -12.99
C ARG A 188 3.78 -16.71 -12.21
N GLY A 189 2.79 -15.83 -12.32
CA GLY A 189 2.84 -14.49 -11.74
C GLY A 189 3.45 -13.42 -12.64
N ASP A 190 3.96 -13.79 -13.82
CA ASP A 190 4.35 -12.87 -14.89
C ASP A 190 3.32 -12.95 -16.03
N ASP A 191 2.51 -11.90 -16.20
CA ASP A 191 1.28 -11.91 -17.00
C ASP A 191 1.52 -12.19 -18.49
N ASP A 192 2.67 -11.81 -19.04
CA ASP A 192 2.98 -12.06 -20.46
C ASP A 192 3.60 -13.45 -20.73
N LEU A 193 3.92 -14.20 -19.65
CA LEU A 193 4.54 -15.52 -19.65
C LEU A 193 5.81 -15.63 -20.53
N SER A 194 6.45 -14.51 -20.85
CA SER A 194 7.60 -14.44 -21.75
C SER A 194 8.87 -14.12 -20.98
N ALA A 195 9.89 -14.95 -21.12
CA ALA A 195 11.21 -14.65 -20.56
C ALA A 195 11.91 -13.55 -21.39
N ASN A 196 11.64 -12.28 -21.08
CA ASN A 196 12.08 -11.11 -21.85
C ASN A 196 12.87 -10.10 -21.00
N GLY A 197 13.11 -10.40 -19.73
CA GLY A 197 13.80 -9.54 -18.76
C GLY A 197 12.88 -8.52 -18.08
N ARG A 198 11.55 -8.69 -18.19
CA ARG A 198 10.53 -7.80 -17.64
C ARG A 198 9.38 -8.62 -17.06
N ILE A 199 9.05 -8.37 -15.81
CA ILE A 199 7.84 -8.91 -15.17
C ILE A 199 6.67 -7.96 -15.41
N VAL A 200 5.49 -8.50 -15.73
CA VAL A 200 4.20 -7.79 -15.66
C VAL A 200 3.36 -8.39 -14.55
N ASP A 201 3.02 -7.59 -13.54
CA ASP A 201 2.45 -8.08 -12.30
C ASP A 201 1.15 -7.36 -11.95
N PRO A 202 -0.03 -7.91 -12.31
CA PRO A 202 -1.29 -7.54 -11.70
C PRO A 202 -1.67 -8.52 -10.56
N GLY A 203 -2.00 -7.99 -9.39
CA GLY A 203 -2.36 -8.82 -8.24
C GLY A 203 -2.95 -8.02 -7.07
N ALA A 204 -3.43 -8.72 -6.05
CA ALA A 204 -4.06 -8.10 -4.90
C ALA A 204 -3.77 -8.85 -3.59
N PRO A 205 -3.24 -8.16 -2.56
CA PRO A 205 -3.37 -8.58 -1.16
C PRO A 205 -4.84 -8.75 -0.79
N ALA A 206 -5.17 -9.87 -0.15
CA ALA A 206 -6.56 -10.20 0.16
C ALA A 206 -6.73 -10.85 1.54
N THR A 207 -8.00 -10.92 1.94
CA THR A 207 -8.43 -11.60 3.16
C THR A 207 -9.42 -12.70 2.85
N THR A 208 -9.25 -13.84 3.48
CA THR A 208 -10.26 -14.90 3.49
C THR A 208 -11.23 -14.66 4.65
N SER A 209 -12.51 -14.58 4.33
CA SER A 209 -13.54 -14.64 5.37
C SER A 209 -13.55 -16.07 5.89
N SER A 210 -13.02 -16.28 7.10
CA SER A 210 -13.23 -17.54 7.81
C SER A 210 -14.74 -17.76 7.93
N VAL A 211 -15.27 -18.72 7.16
CA VAL A 211 -16.63 -19.20 7.38
C VAL A 211 -16.57 -19.90 8.73
N VAL A 212 -17.02 -19.23 9.79
CA VAL A 212 -17.45 -19.95 10.99
C VAL A 212 -18.65 -20.75 10.54
N THR A 213 -18.41 -21.98 10.09
CA THR A 213 -19.47 -22.97 10.01
C THR A 213 -20.07 -22.99 11.41
N PRO A 214 -21.37 -22.68 11.60
CA PRO A 214 -21.97 -22.80 12.91
C PRO A 214 -21.67 -24.22 13.38
N GLN A 215 -20.93 -24.31 14.49
CA GLN A 215 -20.62 -25.60 15.10
C GLN A 215 -21.96 -26.34 15.18
N PRO A 216 -22.08 -27.55 14.59
CA PRO A 216 -23.33 -28.28 14.62
C PRO A 216 -23.80 -28.28 16.07
N THR A 217 -25.00 -27.74 16.31
CA THR A 217 -25.63 -27.84 17.63
C THR A 217 -25.51 -29.30 18.02
N PRO A 218 -24.90 -29.64 19.17
CA PRO A 218 -24.74 -31.03 19.57
C PRO A 218 -26.10 -31.70 19.45
N ASP A 219 -26.21 -32.64 18.52
CA ASP A 219 -27.44 -33.41 18.37
C ASP A 219 -27.60 -34.19 19.67
N CYS A 220 -28.54 -33.73 20.49
CA CYS A 220 -28.90 -34.41 21.72
C CYS A 220 -29.72 -35.62 21.30
N GLY A 221 -29.05 -36.64 20.78
CA GLY A 221 -29.67 -37.86 20.29
C GLY A 221 -30.48 -38.50 21.41
N THR A 222 -31.81 -38.39 21.34
CA THR A 222 -32.84 -39.07 22.17
C THR A 222 -32.68 -39.09 23.71
N GLY A 223 -31.66 -38.46 24.28
CA GLY A 223 -31.43 -38.34 25.72
C GLY A 223 -31.77 -36.93 26.20
N LEU A 224 -32.57 -36.80 27.26
CA LEU A 224 -32.98 -35.53 27.84
C LEU A 224 -31.81 -34.57 28.07
N CYS A 225 -31.72 -33.51 27.27
CA CYS A 225 -30.90 -32.36 27.59
C CYS A 225 -31.58 -31.54 28.69
N ALA A 226 -31.03 -31.57 29.90
CA ALA A 226 -31.45 -30.69 31.00
C ALA A 226 -31.17 -29.24 30.58
N SER A 227 -32.23 -28.43 30.49
CA SER A 227 -32.14 -26.99 30.31
C SER A 227 -31.43 -26.36 31.51
N GLY A 228 -30.12 -26.15 31.39
CA GLY A 228 -29.35 -25.33 32.31
C GLY A 228 -29.83 -23.89 32.21
N THR A 229 -30.69 -23.47 33.12
CA THR A 229 -31.04 -22.06 33.30
C THR A 229 -29.77 -21.32 33.73
N ALA A 230 -29.14 -20.59 32.81
CA ALA A 230 -28.12 -19.62 33.14
C ALA A 230 -28.75 -18.51 33.98
N THR A 231 -28.61 -18.60 35.31
CA THR A 231 -28.97 -17.52 36.23
C THR A 231 -28.01 -16.36 36.02
N PHE A 232 -28.49 -15.31 35.35
CA PHE A 232 -27.83 -14.00 35.33
C PHE A 232 -27.72 -13.47 36.77
N ALA A 233 -26.49 -13.36 37.29
CA ALA A 233 -26.22 -12.63 38.52
C ALA A 233 -26.15 -11.11 38.20
N PRO A 234 -26.97 -10.26 38.82
CA PRO A 234 -26.86 -8.83 38.63
C PRO A 234 -25.70 -8.27 39.46
N PHE A 235 -24.70 -7.68 38.81
CA PHE A 235 -23.70 -6.85 39.47
C PHE A 235 -24.37 -5.55 39.97
N LEU A 236 -24.63 -5.49 41.28
CA LEU A 236 -25.04 -4.29 42.00
C LEU A 236 -23.82 -3.36 42.17
N LEU A 237 -23.71 -2.34 41.31
CA LEU A 237 -22.76 -1.25 41.50
C LEU A 237 -23.36 -0.24 42.49
N ALA A 238 -22.97 -0.32 43.75
CA ALA A 238 -23.35 0.63 44.79
C ALA A 238 -22.57 1.95 44.63
N ALA A 239 -23.27 3.02 44.29
CA ALA A 239 -22.74 4.38 44.32
C ALA A 239 -22.62 4.85 45.78
N MET A 240 -21.40 5.05 46.29
CA MET A 240 -21.15 5.68 47.58
C MET A 240 -20.68 7.12 47.37
N PHE A 241 -21.64 8.04 47.42
CA PHE A 241 -21.38 9.47 47.63
C PHE A 241 -20.81 9.67 49.04
N ILE A 242 -19.54 10.07 49.16
CA ILE A 242 -19.02 10.69 50.38
C ILE A 242 -18.78 12.17 50.09
N ALA A 243 -19.71 12.99 50.58
CA ALA A 243 -19.59 14.44 50.58
C ALA A 243 -18.96 14.95 51.89
N ARG A 244 -17.93 15.79 51.69
CA ARG A 244 -17.49 16.95 52.51
C ARG A 244 -16.83 16.69 53.88
N ARG A 245 -15.65 17.32 54.03
CA ARG A 245 -15.47 18.48 54.94
C ARG A 245 -14.29 19.36 54.50
N ARG A 246 -14.60 20.65 54.28
CA ARG A 246 -13.64 21.76 54.20
C ARG A 246 -12.94 21.94 55.55
N THR A 247 -11.63 22.09 55.56
CA THR A 247 -10.91 22.89 56.56
C THR A 247 -9.83 23.73 55.88
N ARG A 248 -9.96 25.04 56.07
CA ARG A 248 -8.96 26.08 55.78
C ARG A 248 -7.76 25.95 56.72
N ARG A 249 -6.54 26.19 56.19
CA ARG A 249 -5.39 26.92 56.77
C ARG A 249 -4.21 26.61 55.85
N GLY A 250 -3.47 27.52 55.25
CA GLY A 250 -3.19 28.91 55.58
C GLY A 250 -1.67 29.07 55.59
N GLY A 251 -1.13 29.86 54.66
CA GLY A 251 0.05 30.68 54.91
C GLY A 251 1.39 30.24 54.34
N ARG A 252 1.98 31.20 53.58
CA ARG A 252 3.40 31.55 53.45
C ARG A 252 4.32 30.56 52.71
N SER A 253 5.38 30.95 52.01
CA SER A 253 5.93 32.22 51.49
C SER A 253 7.36 31.88 51.06
N MET A 254 7.92 32.68 50.14
CA MET A 254 9.32 32.78 49.69
C MET A 254 9.69 31.86 48.53
N ARG A 255 9.89 32.41 47.32
CA ARG A 255 10.92 33.38 46.84
C ARG A 255 12.25 32.70 46.50
N ARG A 256 12.65 33.01 45.25
CA ARG A 256 14.02 33.15 44.72
C ARG A 256 14.79 31.86 44.42
N PHE A 257 15.71 31.80 43.46
CA PHE A 257 16.12 32.55 42.25
C PHE A 257 17.46 31.87 41.85
N ILE A 258 17.80 31.88 40.56
CA ILE A 258 19.15 31.66 39.97
C ILE A 258 19.62 30.20 39.88
N GLY A 259 20.09 29.71 38.72
CA GLY A 259 20.34 30.41 37.45
C GLY A 259 20.72 29.46 36.34
#